data_AF-A0A6L8MIH1-F1
#
_entry.id   AF-A0A6L8MIH1-F1
#
_cell.length_a   1.000
_cell.length_b   1.000
_cell.length_c   1.000
_cell.angle_alpha   90.00
_cell.angle_beta   90.00
_cell.angle_gamma   90.00
#
_symmetry.space_group_name_H-M   'P 1'
#
loop_
_entity.id
_entity.type
_entity.pdbx_description
1 polymer ?
#
loop_
_entity_poly.entity_id
_entity_poly.type
_entity_poly.pdbx_seq_one_letter_code
_entity_poly.pdbx_strand_id
1 'polypeptide(L)'
;MATSLSPSFGMSTCFDVYEKLKADLAALEAAGEGEDEQSQKRQDYAAFNFIVTARHLAHDWLPKNGGRPKQSLKKLKRKHAGLTAALNAAKDIANGSKHFKITLYTPTTTVDERGIFDYETWAFGSQYGVREGGYNFSMFGLARILMAYFDWVFDDTASVNLFPAELIAQVDYSLIRRAK
;
A
#
# COMPACT_ATOMS: atom_id res chain seq x y z
N MET A 1 -19.23 36.00 -2.01
CA MET A 1 -18.98 34.59 -1.67
C MET A 1 -17.49 34.44 -1.43
N ALA A 2 -17.07 34.07 -0.22
CA ALA A 2 -15.64 33.91 0.07
C ALA A 2 -15.16 32.57 -0.51
N THR A 3 -14.36 32.62 -1.57
CA THR A 3 -13.55 31.49 -2.00
C THR A 3 -12.50 31.24 -0.91
N SER A 4 -12.67 30.16 -0.16
CA SER A 4 -11.64 29.64 0.74
C SER A 4 -10.40 29.30 -0.09
N LEU A 5 -9.43 30.21 -0.12
CA LEU A 5 -8.08 29.95 -0.59
C LEU A 5 -7.38 29.14 0.52
N SER A 6 -7.62 27.84 0.53
CA SER A 6 -6.79 26.90 1.27
C SER A 6 -5.41 26.88 0.59
N PRO A 7 -4.30 26.86 1.33
CA PRO A 7 -2.99 26.70 0.70
C PRO A 7 -2.96 25.36 -0.03
N SER A 8 -2.92 25.36 -1.37
CA SER A 8 -2.67 24.16 -2.17
C SER A 8 -1.18 24.07 -2.47
N PHE A 9 -0.46 23.23 -1.72
CA PHE A 9 0.88 22.81 -2.11
C PHE A 9 0.82 21.41 -2.69
N GLY A 10 1.19 21.29 -3.98
CA GLY A 10 1.59 20.05 -4.66
C GLY A 10 0.49 19.11 -5.17
N MET A 11 -0.58 18.88 -4.40
CA MET A 11 -1.63 17.90 -4.78
C MET A 11 -3.03 18.49 -4.63
N SER A 12 -3.82 18.45 -5.69
CA SER A 12 -5.17 19.04 -5.75
C SER A 12 -6.26 18.01 -6.05
N THR A 13 -5.88 16.84 -6.58
CA THR A 13 -6.78 15.76 -6.99
C THR A 13 -6.31 14.41 -6.44
N CYS A 14 -7.20 13.42 -6.45
CA CYS A 14 -6.78 12.05 -6.11
C CYS A 14 -5.82 11.45 -7.18
N PHE A 15 -5.85 11.97 -8.41
CA PHE A 15 -4.89 11.58 -9.45
C PHE A 15 -3.47 12.03 -9.10
N ASP A 16 -3.30 13.24 -8.54
CA ASP A 16 -1.98 13.72 -8.10
C ASP A 16 -1.39 12.82 -7.00
N VAL A 17 -2.24 12.33 -6.09
CA VAL A 17 -1.81 11.39 -5.04
C VAL A 17 -1.45 10.02 -5.64
N TYR A 18 -2.16 9.57 -6.66
CA TYR A 18 -1.81 8.36 -7.40
C TYR A 18 -0.47 8.49 -8.14
N GLU A 19 -0.22 9.60 -8.83
CA GLU A 19 1.07 9.88 -9.46
C GLU A 19 2.20 10.01 -8.43
N LYS A 20 1.92 10.58 -7.25
CA LYS A 20 2.86 10.57 -6.13
C LYS A 20 3.22 9.15 -5.70
N LEU A 21 2.25 8.23 -5.60
CA LEU A 21 2.54 6.84 -5.24
C LEU A 21 3.48 6.19 -6.27
N LYS A 22 3.29 6.43 -7.58
CA LYS A 22 4.22 5.94 -8.59
C LYS A 22 5.64 6.46 -8.37
N ALA A 23 5.79 7.76 -8.10
CA ALA A 23 7.09 8.35 -7.82
C ALA A 23 7.73 7.80 -6.52
N ASP A 24 6.93 7.62 -5.46
CA ASP A 24 7.39 7.05 -4.20
C ASP A 24 7.83 5.58 -4.39
N LEU A 25 7.10 4.78 -5.16
CA LEU A 25 7.48 3.39 -5.46
C LEU A 25 8.76 3.35 -6.30
N ALA A 26 8.86 4.18 -7.34
CA ALA A 26 10.08 4.26 -8.15
C ALA A 26 11.30 4.66 -7.31
N ALA A 27 11.13 5.56 -6.34
CA ALA A 27 12.18 5.94 -5.40
C ALA A 27 12.57 4.78 -4.47
N LEU A 28 11.59 3.99 -4.00
CA LEU A 28 11.83 2.77 -3.23
C LEU A 28 12.61 1.73 -4.02
N GLU A 29 12.27 1.52 -5.30
CA GLU A 29 12.98 0.61 -6.20
C GLU A 29 14.41 1.09 -6.48
N ALA A 30 14.60 2.40 -6.66
CA ALA A 30 15.90 2.98 -6.92
C ALA A 30 16.83 3.01 -5.70
N ALA A 31 16.28 2.98 -4.48
CA ALA A 31 17.07 3.02 -3.24
C ALA A 31 17.96 1.78 -3.05
N GLY A 32 17.65 0.67 -3.74
CA GLY A 32 18.42 -0.58 -3.66
C GLY A 32 18.41 -1.23 -2.27
N GLU A 33 19.25 -2.25 -2.09
CA GLU A 33 19.52 -2.85 -0.78
C GLU A 33 20.43 -1.92 0.05
N GLY A 34 19.96 -1.59 1.26
CA GLY A 34 20.78 -0.92 2.26
C GLY A 34 21.49 -1.94 3.15
N GLU A 35 22.81 -2.07 3.02
CA GLU A 35 23.60 -2.98 3.87
C GLU A 35 23.74 -2.46 5.32
N ASP A 36 23.69 -1.12 5.50
CA ASP A 36 23.82 -0.49 6.82
C ASP A 36 22.46 -0.16 7.47
N GLU A 37 22.46 -0.06 8.80
CA GLU A 37 21.27 0.21 9.61
C GLU A 37 20.55 1.51 9.21
N GLN A 38 21.29 2.54 8.81
CA GLN A 38 20.70 3.82 8.44
C GLN A 38 20.00 3.74 7.07
N SER A 39 20.58 3.00 6.12
CA SER A 39 19.97 2.71 4.83
C SER A 39 18.69 1.89 5.00
N GLN A 40 18.72 0.88 5.86
CA GLN A 40 17.53 0.07 6.22
C GLN A 40 16.41 0.93 6.82
N LYS A 41 16.74 1.81 7.78
CA LYS A 41 15.76 2.74 8.36
C LYS A 41 15.14 3.67 7.33
N ARG A 42 15.93 4.17 6.36
CA ARG A 42 15.41 5.02 5.27
C ARG A 42 14.45 4.25 4.38
N GLN A 43 14.78 3.02 4.01
CA GLN A 43 13.92 2.15 3.20
C GLN A 43 12.60 1.85 3.94
N ASP A 44 12.68 1.46 5.21
CA ASP A 44 11.52 1.18 6.05
C ASP A 44 10.60 2.42 6.17
N TYR A 45 11.19 3.61 6.36
CA TYR A 45 10.45 4.86 6.45
C TYR A 45 9.79 5.27 5.13
N ALA A 46 10.48 5.06 4.00
CA ALA A 46 9.92 5.31 2.68
C ALA A 46 8.75 4.37 2.37
N ALA A 47 8.88 3.08 2.68
CA ALA A 47 7.82 2.08 2.49
C ALA A 47 6.61 2.40 3.38
N PHE A 48 6.87 2.77 4.63
CA PHE A 48 5.84 3.25 5.55
C PHE A 48 5.06 4.46 4.99
N ASN A 49 5.77 5.49 4.52
CA ASN A 49 5.13 6.69 3.95
C ASN A 49 4.32 6.38 2.69
N PHE A 50 4.80 5.47 1.84
CA PHE A 50 4.04 4.97 0.70
C PHE A 50 2.73 4.33 1.18
N ILE A 51 2.80 3.40 2.14
CA ILE A 51 1.63 2.64 2.63
C ILE A 51 0.58 3.57 3.28
N VAL A 52 1.05 4.56 4.05
CA VAL A 52 0.19 5.60 4.63
C VAL A 52 -0.51 6.41 3.52
N THR A 53 0.24 6.83 2.50
CA THR A 53 -0.30 7.58 1.36
C THR A 53 -1.33 6.74 0.58
N ALA A 54 -1.03 5.46 0.34
CA ALA A 54 -1.90 4.49 -0.31
C ALA A 54 -3.22 4.32 0.45
N ARG A 55 -3.16 4.18 1.78
CA ARG A 55 -4.37 4.12 2.62
C ARG A 55 -5.23 5.38 2.45
N HIS A 56 -4.60 6.55 2.48
CA HIS A 56 -5.29 7.82 2.30
C HIS A 56 -5.89 7.98 0.91
N LEU A 57 -5.21 7.50 -0.14
CA LEU A 57 -5.75 7.48 -1.49
C LEU A 57 -7.08 6.71 -1.56
N ALA A 58 -7.11 5.48 -1.04
CA ALA A 58 -8.32 4.65 -1.03
C ALA A 58 -9.45 5.20 -0.14
N HIS A 59 -9.11 5.71 1.05
CA HIS A 59 -10.11 6.03 2.07
C HIS A 59 -10.64 7.46 2.01
N ASP A 60 -9.74 8.41 1.72
CA ASP A 60 -10.05 9.83 1.83
C ASP A 60 -10.17 10.46 0.44
N TRP A 61 -9.15 10.29 -0.41
CA TRP A 61 -9.07 11.03 -1.67
C TRP A 61 -10.00 10.48 -2.75
N LEU A 62 -9.99 9.18 -3.03
CA LEU A 62 -10.85 8.60 -4.05
C LEU A 62 -12.35 8.86 -3.78
N PRO A 63 -12.88 8.74 -2.54
CA PRO A 63 -14.29 9.00 -2.28
C PRO A 63 -14.65 10.49 -2.27
N LYS A 64 -13.76 11.39 -1.83
CA LYS A 64 -14.08 12.77 -1.46
C LYS A 64 -13.53 13.84 -2.43
N ASN A 65 -12.59 13.50 -3.30
CA ASN A 65 -11.91 14.47 -4.17
C ASN A 65 -12.16 14.20 -5.67
N GLY A 66 -11.93 15.23 -6.48
CA GLY A 66 -11.99 15.16 -7.94
C GLY A 66 -10.78 14.43 -8.57
N GLY A 67 -10.80 14.28 -9.90
CA GLY A 67 -9.74 13.63 -10.68
C GLY A 67 -9.76 12.10 -10.65
N ARG A 68 -10.81 11.48 -10.09
CA ARG A 68 -10.92 10.02 -10.03
C ARG A 68 -11.46 9.42 -11.34
N PRO A 69 -11.00 8.21 -11.73
CA PRO A 69 -11.58 7.47 -12.85
C PRO A 69 -13.03 7.06 -12.59
N LYS A 70 -13.82 6.91 -13.66
CA LYS A 70 -15.28 6.69 -13.59
C LYS A 70 -15.64 5.43 -12.82
N GLN A 71 -14.82 4.39 -12.97
CA GLN A 71 -15.11 3.07 -12.39
C GLN A 71 -14.41 2.81 -11.05
N SER A 72 -13.53 3.72 -10.61
CA SER A 72 -12.69 3.59 -9.42
C SER A 72 -13.45 3.20 -8.15
N LEU A 73 -14.58 3.86 -7.85
CA LEU A 73 -15.38 3.54 -6.66
C LEU A 73 -16.05 2.17 -6.72
N LYS A 74 -16.37 1.67 -7.92
CA LYS A 74 -16.90 0.31 -8.09
C LYS A 74 -15.79 -0.70 -7.87
N LYS A 75 -14.59 -0.42 -8.37
CA LYS A 75 -13.38 -1.22 -8.16
C LYS A 75 -12.99 -1.32 -6.69
N LEU A 76 -13.03 -0.21 -5.94
CA LEU A 76 -12.78 -0.19 -4.49
C LEU A 76 -13.69 -1.10 -3.66
N LYS A 77 -14.89 -1.43 -4.16
CA LYS A 77 -15.84 -2.31 -3.48
C LYS A 77 -15.61 -3.79 -3.78
N ARG A 78 -14.76 -4.12 -4.76
CA ARG A 78 -14.45 -5.50 -5.13
C ARG A 78 -13.60 -6.13 -4.04
N LYS A 79 -13.84 -7.42 -3.82
CA LYS A 79 -13.19 -8.17 -2.75
C LYS A 79 -12.37 -9.31 -3.35
N HIS A 80 -11.14 -9.39 -2.91
CA HIS A 80 -10.27 -10.57 -3.01
C HIS A 80 -9.64 -10.74 -1.63
N ALA A 81 -9.46 -11.97 -1.14
CA ALA A 81 -9.02 -12.20 0.23
C ALA A 81 -7.66 -11.54 0.52
N GLY A 82 -6.68 -11.75 -0.34
CA GLY A 82 -5.35 -11.17 -0.14
C GLY A 82 -5.25 -9.67 -0.42
N LEU A 83 -6.04 -9.13 -1.35
CA LEU A 83 -6.13 -7.66 -1.52
C LEU A 83 -6.82 -7.01 -0.32
N THR A 84 -7.82 -7.69 0.26
CA THR A 84 -8.46 -7.24 1.51
C THR A 84 -7.44 -7.24 2.65
N ALA A 85 -6.59 -8.26 2.74
CA ALA A 85 -5.50 -8.32 3.71
C ALA A 85 -4.49 -7.18 3.49
N ALA A 86 -4.03 -6.94 2.27
CA ALA A 86 -3.13 -5.83 1.96
C ALA A 86 -3.73 -4.46 2.33
N LEU A 87 -5.01 -4.22 2.02
CA LEU A 87 -5.72 -2.98 2.37
C LEU A 87 -5.94 -2.83 3.89
N ASN A 88 -6.18 -3.94 4.61
CA ASN A 88 -6.24 -3.94 6.08
C ASN A 88 -4.88 -3.64 6.69
N ALA A 89 -3.81 -4.23 6.18
CA ALA A 89 -2.46 -3.93 6.62
C ALA A 89 -2.12 -2.44 6.44
N ALA A 90 -2.45 -1.88 5.28
CA ALA A 90 -2.28 -0.46 5.03
C ALA A 90 -3.10 0.42 6.00
N LYS A 91 -4.33 0.01 6.31
CA LYS A 91 -5.19 0.68 7.30
C LYS A 91 -4.54 0.66 8.69
N ASP A 92 -4.03 -0.48 9.12
CA ASP A 92 -3.48 -0.65 10.47
C ASP A 92 -2.17 0.12 10.65
N ILE A 93 -1.27 0.05 9.66
CA ILE A 93 -0.03 0.84 9.60
C ILE A 93 -0.35 2.34 9.63
N ALA A 94 -1.29 2.80 8.80
CA ALA A 94 -1.67 4.21 8.77
C ALA A 94 -2.31 4.70 10.07
N ASN A 95 -3.08 3.87 10.75
CA ASN A 95 -3.63 4.23 12.05
C ASN A 95 -2.55 4.20 13.15
N GLY A 96 -1.62 3.24 13.10
CA GLY A 96 -0.45 3.20 13.99
C GLY A 96 0.41 4.46 13.88
N SER A 97 0.51 5.05 12.68
CA SER A 97 1.24 6.32 12.46
C SER A 97 0.72 7.49 13.30
N LYS A 98 -0.55 7.45 13.71
CA LYS A 98 -1.24 8.55 14.42
C LYS A 98 -1.30 8.33 15.93
N HIS A 99 -1.11 7.10 16.38
CA HIS A 99 -1.38 6.70 17.75
C HIS A 99 -0.24 5.82 18.27
N PHE A 100 0.61 6.37 19.16
CA PHE A 100 1.63 5.59 19.87
C PHE A 100 1.04 4.43 20.68
N LYS A 101 -0.23 4.53 21.07
CA LYS A 101 -1.03 3.46 21.64
C LYS A 101 -2.40 3.49 20.99
N ILE A 102 -2.75 2.43 20.28
CA ILE A 102 -4.05 2.32 19.61
C ILE A 102 -5.10 1.99 20.67
N THR A 103 -6.05 2.90 20.91
CA THR A 103 -7.09 2.77 21.94
C THR A 103 -8.51 2.61 21.38
N LEU A 104 -8.72 2.98 20.11
CA LEU A 104 -10.05 3.07 19.49
C LEU A 104 -10.40 1.89 18.57
N TYR A 105 -9.44 1.03 18.23
CA TYR A 105 -9.70 -0.22 17.52
C TYR A 105 -8.59 -1.25 17.81
N THR A 106 -8.84 -2.52 17.50
CA THR A 106 -7.85 -3.58 17.63
C THR A 106 -7.20 -3.83 16.26
N PRO A 107 -5.87 -3.64 16.11
CA PRO A 107 -5.15 -4.05 14.91
C PRO A 107 -5.39 -5.53 14.61
N THR A 108 -5.57 -5.85 13.34
CA THR A 108 -5.64 -7.22 12.84
C THR A 108 -4.28 -7.72 12.35
N THR A 109 -3.34 -6.80 12.11
CA THR A 109 -1.99 -7.13 11.69
C THR A 109 -1.04 -7.49 12.83
N THR A 110 -0.10 -8.41 12.56
CA THR A 110 1.11 -8.63 13.36
C THR A 110 2.34 -8.22 12.55
N VAL A 111 3.35 -7.65 13.19
CA VAL A 111 4.63 -7.32 12.57
C VAL A 111 5.67 -8.33 13.03
N ASP A 112 6.35 -8.96 12.07
CA ASP A 112 7.47 -9.88 12.31
C ASP A 112 8.80 -9.14 12.16
N GLU A 113 9.86 -9.68 12.77
CA GLU A 113 11.21 -9.13 12.68
C GLU A 113 11.72 -9.06 11.24
N ARG A 114 12.77 -8.25 11.04
CA ARG A 114 13.45 -8.16 9.75
C ARG A 114 14.01 -9.53 9.34
N GLY A 115 13.69 -9.97 8.13
CA GLY A 115 14.25 -11.20 7.58
C GLY A 115 14.17 -11.30 6.06
N ILE A 116 14.68 -12.42 5.53
CA ILE A 116 14.59 -12.82 4.12
C ILE A 116 13.57 -13.96 4.00
N PHE A 117 12.43 -13.72 3.36
CA PHE A 117 11.33 -14.69 3.30
C PHE A 117 10.47 -14.62 2.02
N ASP A 118 10.71 -13.66 1.14
CA ASP A 118 10.03 -13.49 -0.15
C ASP A 118 11.02 -12.96 -1.20
N TYR A 119 10.55 -12.74 -2.44
CA TYR A 119 11.42 -12.25 -3.51
C TYR A 119 11.93 -10.84 -3.20
N GLU A 120 11.06 -9.98 -2.67
CA GLU A 120 11.38 -8.59 -2.37
C GLU A 120 12.44 -8.47 -1.29
N THR A 121 12.35 -9.27 -0.23
CA THR A 121 13.36 -9.31 0.83
C THR A 121 14.68 -9.90 0.33
N TRP A 122 14.64 -10.86 -0.61
CA TRP A 122 15.86 -11.36 -1.26
C TRP A 122 16.50 -10.32 -2.20
N ALA A 123 15.70 -9.59 -2.98
CA ALA A 123 16.17 -8.69 -4.02
C ALA A 123 16.52 -7.28 -3.50
N PHE A 124 15.88 -6.82 -2.43
CA PHE A 124 16.02 -5.46 -1.90
C PHE A 124 16.47 -5.44 -0.43
N GLY A 125 16.99 -6.57 0.05
CA GLY A 125 17.47 -6.75 1.41
C GLY A 125 16.37 -7.08 2.41
N SER A 126 16.82 -7.51 3.60
CA SER A 126 15.95 -7.90 4.72
C SER A 126 14.95 -6.80 5.06
N GLN A 127 13.69 -7.15 5.34
CA GLN A 127 12.61 -6.21 5.68
C GLN A 127 11.69 -6.81 6.74
N TYR A 128 10.91 -5.95 7.41
CA TYR A 128 9.86 -6.39 8.31
C TYR A 128 8.75 -7.15 7.55
N GLY A 129 8.25 -8.22 8.16
CA GLY A 129 7.05 -8.92 7.72
C GLY A 129 5.79 -8.31 8.32
N VAL A 130 4.73 -8.23 7.54
CA VAL A 130 3.40 -7.78 7.98
C VAL A 130 2.41 -8.90 7.71
N ARG A 131 1.97 -9.56 8.78
CA ARG A 131 0.98 -10.63 8.72
C ARG A 131 -0.43 -10.10 8.91
N GLU A 132 -1.32 -10.47 8.00
CA GLU A 132 -2.75 -10.17 8.06
C GLU A 132 -3.54 -11.39 7.58
N GLY A 133 -4.30 -12.01 8.47
CA GLY A 133 -5.04 -13.24 8.18
C GLY A 133 -4.11 -14.37 7.71
N GLY A 134 -4.30 -14.83 6.48
CA GLY A 134 -3.51 -15.91 5.87
C GLY A 134 -2.30 -15.45 5.06
N TYR A 135 -1.93 -14.16 5.10
CA TYR A 135 -0.90 -13.58 4.25
C TYR A 135 0.23 -12.99 5.09
N ASN A 136 1.46 -13.05 4.56
CA ASN A 136 2.63 -12.37 5.09
C ASN A 136 3.27 -11.55 3.97
N PHE A 137 3.32 -10.24 4.15
CA PHE A 137 3.89 -9.31 3.18
C PHE A 137 5.18 -8.72 3.72
N SER A 138 6.26 -8.67 2.92
CA SER A 138 7.30 -7.67 3.19
C SER A 138 6.74 -6.26 3.03
N MET A 139 7.33 -5.28 3.71
CA MET A 139 6.92 -3.86 3.58
C MET A 139 6.95 -3.38 2.13
N PHE A 140 7.97 -3.77 1.37
CA PHE A 140 8.07 -3.43 -0.05
C PHE A 140 7.11 -4.27 -0.90
N GLY A 141 6.98 -5.57 -0.65
CA GLY A 141 5.97 -6.40 -1.33
C GLY A 141 4.56 -5.84 -1.17
N LEU A 142 4.21 -5.37 0.03
CA LEU A 142 2.94 -4.69 0.30
C LEU A 142 2.81 -3.39 -0.52
N ALA A 143 3.87 -2.58 -0.62
CA ALA A 143 3.86 -1.37 -1.45
C ALA A 143 3.62 -1.68 -2.94
N ARG A 144 4.30 -2.70 -3.49
CA ARG A 144 4.11 -3.14 -4.90
C ARG A 144 2.68 -3.62 -5.14
N ILE A 145 2.14 -4.46 -4.26
CA ILE A 145 0.76 -4.95 -4.35
C ILE A 145 -0.24 -3.79 -4.32
N LEU A 146 -0.06 -2.84 -3.40
CA LEU A 146 -0.93 -1.67 -3.31
C LEU A 146 -0.82 -0.79 -4.56
N MET A 147 0.38 -0.60 -5.12
CA MET A 147 0.56 0.14 -6.36
C MET A 147 -0.17 -0.53 -7.53
N ALA A 148 0.07 -1.83 -7.75
CA ALA A 148 -0.59 -2.59 -8.81
C ALA A 148 -2.12 -2.64 -8.64
N TYR A 149 -2.60 -2.65 -7.39
CA TYR A 149 -4.02 -2.46 -7.09
C TYR A 149 -4.52 -1.08 -7.54
N PHE A 150 -3.78 0.00 -7.25
CA PHE A 150 -4.18 1.34 -7.68
C PHE A 150 -4.06 1.54 -9.19
N ASP A 151 -3.08 0.94 -9.87
CA ASP A 151 -3.02 0.94 -11.34
C ASP A 151 -4.32 0.36 -11.92
N TRP A 152 -4.81 -0.76 -11.38
CA TRP A 152 -6.11 -1.30 -11.77
C TRP A 152 -7.29 -0.40 -11.40
N VAL A 153 -7.29 0.22 -10.21
CA VAL A 153 -8.36 1.16 -9.79
C VAL A 153 -8.40 2.39 -10.70
N PHE A 154 -7.24 2.85 -11.16
CA PHE A 154 -7.09 4.06 -11.96
C PHE A 154 -7.20 3.86 -13.48
N ASP A 155 -7.24 2.62 -13.95
CA ASP A 155 -7.46 2.29 -15.35
C ASP A 155 -8.96 2.13 -15.68
N ASP A 156 -9.58 3.09 -16.37
CA ASP A 156 -10.99 2.98 -16.79
C ASP A 156 -11.22 1.96 -17.93
N THR A 157 -10.16 1.46 -18.57
CA THR A 157 -10.24 0.43 -19.62
C THR A 157 -10.28 -0.99 -19.04
N ALA A 158 -9.66 -1.21 -17.88
CA ALA A 158 -9.71 -2.49 -17.20
C ALA A 158 -11.10 -2.79 -16.60
N SER A 159 -11.51 -4.05 -16.72
CA SER A 159 -12.78 -4.54 -16.17
C SER A 159 -12.89 -4.34 -14.65
N VAL A 160 -14.06 -3.89 -14.19
CA VAL A 160 -14.42 -3.84 -12.76
C VAL A 160 -14.56 -5.24 -12.16
N ASN A 161 -14.90 -6.24 -12.98
CA ASN A 161 -15.26 -7.56 -12.47
C ASN A 161 -14.07 -8.51 -12.36
N LEU A 162 -12.95 -8.19 -13.00
CA LEU A 162 -11.77 -9.03 -13.08
C LEU A 162 -10.55 -8.26 -12.56
N PHE A 163 -9.88 -8.83 -11.56
CA PHE A 163 -8.57 -8.35 -11.12
C PHE A 163 -7.50 -8.76 -12.15
N PRO A 164 -6.46 -7.93 -12.39
CA PRO A 164 -5.35 -8.32 -13.24
C PRO A 164 -4.68 -9.59 -12.73
N ALA A 165 -4.34 -10.50 -13.64
CA ALA A 165 -3.75 -11.80 -13.27
C ALA A 165 -2.41 -11.62 -12.52
N GLU A 166 -1.59 -10.66 -12.94
CA GLU A 166 -0.31 -10.36 -12.30
C GLU A 166 -0.48 -9.85 -10.87
N LEU A 167 -1.49 -9.00 -10.62
CA LEU A 167 -1.82 -8.54 -9.27
C LEU A 167 -2.22 -9.71 -8.36
N ILE A 168 -3.04 -10.63 -8.88
CA ILE A 168 -3.45 -11.81 -8.11
C ILE A 168 -2.27 -12.73 -7.84
N ALA A 169 -1.41 -12.97 -8.84
CA ALA A 169 -0.21 -13.78 -8.66
C ALA A 169 0.74 -13.22 -7.59
N GLN A 170 0.93 -11.89 -7.55
CA GLN A 170 1.73 -11.23 -6.51
C GLN A 170 1.13 -11.42 -5.12
N VAL A 171 -0.19 -11.25 -4.99
CA VAL A 171 -0.90 -11.43 -3.72
C VAL A 171 -0.86 -12.88 -3.24
N ASP A 172 -1.03 -13.84 -4.15
CA ASP A 172 -1.04 -15.27 -3.82
C ASP A 172 0.35 -15.78 -3.45
N TYR A 173 1.41 -15.13 -3.93
CA TYR A 173 2.78 -15.40 -3.49
C TYR A 173 2.98 -15.12 -2.00
N SER A 174 2.29 -14.11 -1.46
CA SER A 174 2.31 -13.75 -0.04
C SER A 174 1.46 -14.67 0.85
N LEU A 175 0.79 -15.69 0.31
CA LEU A 175 -0.04 -16.59 1.10
C LEU A 175 0.83 -17.49 1.99
N ILE A 176 0.57 -17.48 3.30
CA ILE A 176 1.21 -18.36 4.28
C ILE A 176 0.69 -19.78 4.04
N ARG A 177 1.48 -20.58 3.34
CA ARG A 177 1.18 -22.01 3.18
C ARG A 177 1.39 -22.69 4.53
N ARG A 178 0.30 -23.20 5.13
CA ARG A 178 0.42 -24.08 6.28
C ARG A 178 1.24 -25.30 5.85
N ALA A 179 2.31 -25.60 6.59
CA ALA A 179 2.97 -26.89 6.49
C ALA A 179 1.89 -27.97 6.72
N LYS A 180 1.79 -28.91 5.79
CA LYS A 180 0.95 -30.11 5.96
C LYS A 180 1.57 -31.02 7.01
#